data_AF-A0A966FRM2-F1
#
_entry.id   AF-A0A966FRM2-F1
#
_cell.length_a   1.000
_cell.length_b   1.000
_cell.length_c   1.000
_cell.angle_alpha   90.00
_cell.angle_beta   90.00
_cell.angle_gamma   90.00
#
_symmetry.space_group_name_H-M   'P 1'
#
loop_
_entity.id
_entity.type
_entity.pdbx_description
1 polymer ?
#
loop_
_entity_poly.entity_id
_entity_poly.type
_entity_poly.pdbx_seq_one_letter_code
_entity_poly.pdbx_strand_id
1 'polypeptide(L)'
;MRAPINASFLDLELLGHLNPINGMPERPGCFGTMVAALREEKLERQLGRIKWVVAKNRVRAAEKRHMNRIDEALERLAVTHDFRIGDGLSERLAFRELFQFGLTHLDLGLIPEMVKPQAASTQEIARLIDSLGVRMPTYAGGQDCPRSAARVLRRTRADFRAALNAAI
;
A
#
# COMPACT_ATOMS: atom_id res chain seq x y z
N MET A 1 10.01 -3.58 -16.34
CA MET A 1 8.91 -4.09 -15.51
C MET A 1 8.76 -3.17 -14.28
N ARG A 2 7.92 -2.12 -14.36
CA ARG A 2 7.54 -1.25 -13.22
C ARG A 2 6.19 -1.78 -12.72
N ALA A 3 6.09 -2.28 -11.48
CA ALA A 3 5.80 -1.57 -10.22
C ALA A 3 4.29 -1.24 -10.06
N PRO A 4 3.76 -1.34 -8.83
CA PRO A 4 2.39 -1.72 -8.47
C PRO A 4 1.34 -0.66 -8.82
N ILE A 5 0.14 -1.11 -9.23
CA ILE A 5 -1.06 -0.36 -9.64
C ILE A 5 -0.88 1.15 -9.53
N ASN A 6 -0.53 1.77 -10.65
CA ASN A 6 -0.64 3.22 -10.80
C ASN A 6 -2.13 3.56 -10.97
N ALA A 7 -2.51 4.81 -10.76
CA ALA A 7 -3.85 5.25 -11.12
C ALA A 7 -3.97 5.25 -12.66
N SER A 8 -4.22 4.08 -13.24
CA SER A 8 -4.27 3.80 -14.68
C SER A 8 -5.45 2.88 -14.97
N PHE A 9 -6.13 3.10 -16.10
CA PHE A 9 -7.21 2.22 -16.54
C PHE A 9 -6.74 0.79 -16.79
N LEU A 10 -5.49 0.59 -17.24
CA LEU A 10 -4.92 -0.74 -17.43
C LEU A 10 -4.87 -1.55 -16.12
N ASP A 11 -4.59 -0.87 -15.00
CA ASP A 11 -4.56 -1.51 -13.70
C ASP A 11 -5.97 -1.83 -13.17
N LEU A 12 -6.97 -1.02 -13.56
CA LEU A 12 -8.38 -1.29 -13.25
C LEU A 12 -8.92 -2.51 -13.99
N GLU A 13 -8.45 -2.78 -15.21
CA GLU A 13 -8.86 -3.96 -15.99
C GLU A 13 -8.52 -5.28 -15.30
N LEU A 14 -7.50 -5.30 -14.42
CA LEU A 14 -7.21 -6.47 -13.59
C LEU A 14 -8.37 -6.78 -12.63
N LEU A 15 -9.09 -5.75 -12.18
CA LEU A 15 -10.25 -5.87 -11.29
C LEU A 15 -11.51 -6.18 -12.10
N GLY A 16 -11.77 -5.41 -13.15
CA GLY A 16 -12.95 -5.53 -13.99
C GLY A 16 -12.87 -4.67 -15.25
N HIS A 17 -13.41 -5.19 -16.34
CA HIS A 17 -13.53 -4.46 -17.59
C HIS A 17 -14.73 -3.49 -17.52
N LEU A 18 -14.46 -2.23 -17.83
CA LEU A 18 -15.45 -1.16 -17.89
C LEU A 18 -15.78 -0.84 -19.34
N ASN A 19 -17.06 -0.66 -19.63
CA ASN A 19 -17.50 -0.15 -20.93
C ASN A 19 -17.03 1.30 -21.11
N PRO A 20 -16.33 1.65 -22.19
CA PRO A 20 -15.74 2.98 -22.37
C PRO A 20 -16.78 4.10 -22.62
N ILE A 21 -18.02 3.74 -22.98
CA ILE A 21 -19.09 4.68 -23.32
C ILE A 21 -19.92 5.04 -22.08
N ASN A 22 -20.44 4.03 -21.38
CA ASN A 22 -21.32 4.25 -20.22
C ASN A 22 -20.60 4.11 -18.87
N GLY A 23 -19.37 3.59 -18.86
CA GLY A 23 -18.56 3.36 -17.66
C GLY A 23 -19.06 2.24 -16.75
N MET A 24 -19.91 1.33 -17.23
CA MET A 24 -20.44 0.23 -16.43
C MET A 24 -19.50 -0.98 -16.45
N PRO A 25 -19.35 -1.71 -15.34
CA PRO A 25 -18.63 -2.98 -15.30
C PRO A 25 -19.33 -4.04 -16.13
N GLU A 26 -18.63 -4.64 -17.10
CA GLU A 26 -19.21 -5.67 -17.99
C GLU A 26 -18.74 -7.08 -17.62
N ARG A 27 -17.46 -7.23 -17.30
CA ARG A 27 -16.84 -8.54 -17.04
C ARG A 27 -15.79 -8.43 -15.94
N PRO A 28 -15.63 -9.47 -15.09
CA PRO A 28 -14.56 -9.49 -14.11
C PRO A 28 -13.20 -9.55 -14.80
N GLY A 29 -12.22 -8.84 -14.23
CA GLY A 29 -10.83 -8.94 -14.64
C GLY A 29 -10.21 -10.25 -14.13
N CYS A 30 -8.96 -10.51 -14.49
CA CYS A 30 -8.29 -11.75 -14.08
C CYS A 30 -8.15 -11.83 -12.54
N PHE A 31 -7.81 -10.74 -11.87
CA PHE A 31 -7.69 -10.68 -10.42
C PHE A 31 -9.06 -10.70 -9.75
N GLY A 32 -10.04 -9.99 -10.30
CA GLY A 32 -11.43 -10.02 -9.83
C GLY A 32 -12.03 -11.43 -9.86
N THR A 33 -11.81 -12.16 -10.95
CA THR A 33 -12.20 -13.58 -11.10
C THR A 33 -11.53 -14.47 -10.06
N MET A 34 -10.22 -14.29 -9.84
CA MET A 34 -9.48 -15.06 -8.84
C MET A 34 -10.00 -14.81 -7.41
N VAL A 35 -10.27 -13.57 -7.04
CA VAL A 35 -10.82 -13.25 -5.71
C VAL A 35 -12.23 -13.84 -5.54
N ALA A 36 -13.05 -13.83 -6.58
CA ALA A 36 -14.37 -14.45 -6.56
C ALA A 36 -14.28 -15.96 -6.32
N ALA A 37 -13.41 -16.66 -7.05
CA ALA A 37 -13.16 -18.09 -6.85
C ALA A 37 -12.67 -18.41 -5.43
N LEU A 38 -11.75 -17.60 -4.88
CA LEU A 38 -11.28 -17.77 -3.50
C LEU A 38 -12.38 -17.52 -2.45
N ARG A 39 -13.33 -16.61 -2.74
CA ARG A 39 -14.49 -16.37 -1.86
C ARG A 39 -15.44 -17.55 -1.86
N GLU A 40 -15.71 -18.12 -3.03
CA GLU A 40 -16.53 -19.32 -3.19
C GLU A 40 -15.91 -20.51 -2.45
N GLU A 41 -14.63 -20.78 -2.68
CA GLU A 41 -13.90 -21.87 -2.01
C GLU A 41 -13.90 -21.70 -0.47
N LYS A 42 -13.73 -20.48 0.03
CA LYS A 42 -13.82 -20.23 1.48
C LYS A 42 -15.22 -20.45 2.02
N LEU A 43 -16.25 -20.08 1.27
CA LEU A 43 -17.63 -20.31 1.66
C LEU A 43 -17.93 -21.80 1.75
N GLU A 44 -17.50 -22.59 0.76
CA GLU A 44 -17.64 -24.06 0.75
C GLU A 44 -16.95 -24.71 1.95
N ARG A 45 -15.74 -24.24 2.28
CA ARG A 45 -14.96 -24.70 3.43
C ARG A 45 -15.43 -24.12 4.77
N GLN A 46 -16.49 -23.31 4.78
CA GLN A 46 -17.01 -22.60 5.96
C GLN A 46 -15.95 -21.74 6.68
N LEU A 47 -14.99 -21.22 5.91
CA LEU A 47 -13.96 -20.30 6.38
C LEU A 47 -14.51 -18.87 6.34
N GLY A 48 -14.02 -18.01 7.24
CA GLY A 48 -14.48 -16.62 7.33
C GLY A 48 -14.35 -15.82 6.02
N ARG A 49 -15.21 -14.79 5.87
CA ARG A 49 -15.29 -13.94 4.67
C ARG A 49 -13.98 -13.20 4.37
N ILE A 50 -13.61 -13.14 3.10
CA ILE A 50 -12.46 -12.34 2.62
C ILE A 50 -12.84 -10.86 2.63
N LYS A 51 -12.17 -10.08 3.48
CA LYS A 51 -12.20 -8.61 3.41
C LYS A 51 -11.25 -8.16 2.31
N TRP A 52 -11.81 -7.77 1.17
CA TRP A 52 -11.02 -7.27 0.05
C TRP A 52 -10.95 -5.74 0.11
N VAL A 53 -9.73 -5.22 0.19
CA VAL A 53 -9.43 -3.78 0.15
C VAL A 53 -8.51 -3.52 -1.04
N VAL A 54 -8.86 -2.55 -1.88
CA VAL A 54 -8.05 -2.09 -3.00
C VAL A 54 -7.52 -0.71 -2.66
N ALA A 55 -6.20 -0.59 -2.52
CA ALA A 55 -5.55 0.66 -2.18
C ALA A 55 -5.05 1.37 -3.45
N LYS A 56 -5.54 2.58 -3.71
CA LYS A 56 -5.11 3.40 -4.85
C LYS A 56 -3.89 4.23 -4.46
N ASN A 57 -2.76 4.02 -5.14
CA ASN A 57 -1.55 4.81 -4.91
C ASN A 57 -1.76 6.28 -5.31
N ARG A 58 -1.18 7.21 -4.54
CA ARG A 58 -1.27 8.64 -4.82
C ARG A 58 -0.20 9.02 -5.84
N VAL A 59 -0.64 9.42 -7.03
CA VAL A 59 0.24 9.90 -8.11
C VAL A 59 0.37 11.43 -8.01
N ARG A 60 1.60 11.95 -8.15
CA ARG A 60 1.83 13.41 -8.14
C ARG A 60 1.43 14.02 -9.48
N ALA A 61 0.80 15.19 -9.43
CA ALA A 61 0.60 16.09 -10.57
C ALA A 61 0.03 15.44 -11.85
N ALA A 62 -0.95 14.53 -11.73
CA ALA A 62 -1.72 14.05 -12.86
C ALA A 62 -2.88 15.00 -13.19
N GLU A 63 -3.36 14.97 -14.44
CA GLU A 63 -4.52 15.75 -14.86
C GLU A 63 -5.73 15.41 -13.97
N LYS A 64 -6.26 16.42 -13.26
CA LYS A 64 -7.37 16.24 -12.30
C LYS A 64 -8.57 15.52 -12.94
N ARG A 65 -8.84 15.78 -14.22
CA ARG A 65 -9.92 15.12 -14.98
C ARG A 65 -9.69 13.62 -15.15
N HIS A 66 -8.46 13.21 -15.41
CA HIS A 66 -8.11 11.80 -15.56
C HIS A 66 -8.22 11.05 -14.24
N MET A 67 -7.73 11.65 -13.15
CA MET A 67 -7.86 11.07 -11.80
C MET A 67 -9.31 10.94 -11.36
N ASN A 68 -10.14 11.96 -11.60
CA ASN A 68 -11.57 11.88 -11.30
C ASN A 68 -12.26 10.73 -12.06
N ARG A 69 -11.93 10.53 -13.35
CA ARG A 69 -12.46 9.41 -14.14
C ARG A 69 -12.04 8.05 -13.60
N ILE A 70 -10.80 7.93 -13.15
CA ILE A 70 -10.30 6.70 -12.52
C ILE A 70 -11.01 6.44 -11.19
N ASP A 71 -11.30 7.49 -10.42
CA ASP A 71 -11.97 7.38 -9.13
C ASP A 71 -13.42 6.93 -9.29
N GLU A 72 -14.16 7.54 -10.23
CA GLU A 72 -15.51 7.12 -10.58
C GLU A 72 -15.55 5.67 -11.08
N ALA A 73 -14.58 5.29 -11.92
CA ALA A 73 -14.44 3.92 -12.42
C ALA A 73 -14.17 2.92 -11.30
N LEU A 74 -13.27 3.25 -10.37
CA LEU A 74 -12.90 2.42 -9.23
C LEU A 74 -14.07 2.26 -8.26
N GLU A 75 -14.86 3.32 -8.02
CA GLU A 75 -16.07 3.28 -7.20
C GLU A 75 -17.12 2.33 -7.76
N ARG A 76 -17.33 2.36 -9.09
CA ARG A 76 -18.27 1.43 -9.75
C ARG A 76 -17.81 -0.02 -9.62
N LEU A 77 -16.52 -0.28 -9.83
CA LEU A 77 -15.94 -1.60 -9.64
C LEU A 77 -16.03 -2.07 -8.18
N ALA A 78 -15.86 -1.16 -7.21
CA ALA A 78 -15.96 -1.46 -5.79
C ALA A 78 -17.33 -2.01 -5.42
N VAL A 79 -18.40 -1.44 -5.98
CA VAL A 79 -19.77 -1.92 -5.79
C VAL A 79 -19.97 -3.29 -6.45
N THR A 80 -19.57 -3.45 -7.71
CA THR A 80 -19.78 -4.70 -8.45
C THR A 80 -18.99 -5.88 -7.89
N HIS A 81 -17.77 -5.64 -7.43
CA HIS A 81 -16.86 -6.69 -6.95
C HIS A 81 -16.81 -6.79 -5.42
N ASP A 82 -17.60 -5.99 -4.70
CA ASP A 82 -17.70 -5.99 -3.23
C ASP A 82 -16.32 -5.84 -2.56
N PHE A 83 -15.56 -4.81 -2.97
CA PHE A 83 -14.33 -4.42 -2.27
C PHE A 83 -14.43 -3.01 -1.72
N ARG A 84 -13.61 -2.73 -0.71
CA ARG A 84 -13.48 -1.37 -0.14
C ARG A 84 -12.28 -0.66 -0.74
N ILE A 85 -12.42 0.62 -1.02
CA ILE A 85 -11.31 1.45 -1.48
C ILE A 85 -10.55 1.96 -0.25
N GLY A 86 -9.25 1.69 -0.22
CA GLY A 86 -8.33 2.16 0.82
C GLY A 86 -7.42 3.28 0.32
N ASP A 87 -6.89 4.05 1.25
CA ASP A 87 -5.88 5.06 0.98
C ASP A 87 -4.54 4.36 0.69
N GLY A 88 -4.05 4.47 -0.54
CA GLY A 88 -2.72 3.99 -0.90
C GLY A 88 -1.60 4.95 -0.46
N LEU A 89 -0.37 4.51 -0.68
CA LEU A 89 0.83 5.29 -0.40
C LEU A 89 1.14 6.22 -1.58
N SER A 90 1.78 7.35 -1.30
CA SER A 90 2.35 8.17 -2.35
C SER A 90 3.60 7.50 -2.94
N GLU A 91 3.78 7.55 -4.26
CA GLU A 91 5.08 7.19 -4.85
C GLU A 91 6.16 8.15 -4.33
N ARG A 92 7.04 7.65 -3.47
CA ARG A 92 8.22 8.38 -2.98
C ARG A 92 9.46 7.54 -3.23
N LEU A 93 10.45 8.14 -3.90
CA LEU A 93 11.81 7.62 -4.08
C LEU A 93 12.42 7.09 -2.77
N ALA A 94 12.03 7.68 -1.64
CA ALA A 94 12.42 7.26 -0.30
C ALA A 94 12.14 5.78 0.03
N PHE A 95 11.12 5.13 -0.56
CA PHE A 95 10.92 3.69 -0.34
C PHE A 95 11.90 2.81 -1.13
N ARG A 96 12.39 3.31 -2.28
CA ARG A 96 13.30 2.56 -3.16
C ARG A 96 14.74 2.58 -2.64
N GLU A 97 15.15 3.67 -2.01
CA GLU A 97 16.47 3.79 -1.39
C GLU A 97 16.59 2.85 -0.17
N LEU A 98 15.57 2.81 0.68
CA LEU A 98 15.54 1.90 1.83
C LEU A 98 15.44 0.42 1.44
N PHE A 99 14.86 0.14 0.27
CA PHE A 99 14.72 -1.23 -0.23
C PHE A 99 16.07 -1.93 -0.43
N GLN A 100 17.09 -1.23 -0.95
CA GLN A 100 18.44 -1.78 -1.13
C GLN A 100 19.07 -2.23 0.20
N PHE A 101 18.59 -1.68 1.31
CA PHE A 101 19.08 -1.94 2.66
C PHE A 101 18.14 -2.83 3.48
N GLY A 102 17.02 -3.29 2.90
CA GLY A 102 16.01 -4.07 3.60
C GLY A 102 15.32 -3.32 4.74
N LEU A 103 15.33 -1.97 4.69
CA LEU A 103 14.76 -1.12 5.73
C LEU A 103 13.37 -0.62 5.35
N THR A 104 12.56 -0.29 6.36
CA THR A 104 11.27 0.39 6.20
C THR A 104 11.33 1.80 6.77
N HIS A 105 10.38 2.66 6.39
CA HIS A 105 10.28 4.01 6.95
C HIS A 105 10.03 4.02 8.47
N LEU A 106 9.44 2.94 9.02
CA LEU A 106 9.19 2.83 10.46
C LEU A 106 10.49 2.57 11.25
N ASP A 107 11.50 2.00 10.59
CA ASP A 107 12.79 1.69 11.21
C ASP A 107 13.69 2.92 11.37
N LEU A 108 13.51 3.94 10.53
CA LEU A 108 14.30 5.18 10.57
C LEU A 108 14.25 5.90 11.92
N GLY A 109 13.11 5.82 12.63
CA GLY A 109 12.96 6.42 13.96
C GLY A 109 13.61 5.61 15.08
N LEU A 110 13.94 4.34 14.84
CA LEU A 110 14.53 3.42 15.82
C LEU A 110 16.07 3.38 15.74
N ILE A 111 16.65 3.93 14.67
CA ILE A 111 18.10 3.96 14.44
C ILE A 111 18.62 5.37 14.76
N PRO A 112 19.45 5.55 15.80
CA PRO A 112 19.97 6.87 16.16
C PRO A 112 20.77 7.50 15.00
N GLU A 113 20.74 8.83 14.87
CA GLU A 113 21.45 9.63 13.82
C GLU A 113 21.17 9.26 12.34
N MET A 114 20.11 8.50 12.05
CA MET A 114 19.60 8.36 10.68
C MET A 114 18.72 9.55 10.27
N VAL A 115 18.48 9.70 8.97
CA VAL A 115 17.51 10.67 8.43
C VAL A 115 16.17 10.42 9.09
N LYS A 116 15.60 11.46 9.73
CA LYS A 116 14.30 11.35 10.38
C LYS A 116 13.23 10.99 9.33
N PRO A 117 12.34 10.04 9.62
CA PRO A 117 11.25 9.73 8.71
C PRO A 117 10.40 10.99 8.47
N GLN A 118 10.07 11.27 7.21
CA GLN A 118 9.18 12.37 6.87
C GLN A 118 7.82 12.13 7.53
N ALA A 119 7.34 13.11 8.31
CA ALA A 119 6.07 13.00 9.03
C ALA A 119 4.88 12.63 8.12
N ALA A 120 4.89 13.11 6.87
CA ALA A 120 3.89 12.77 5.87
C ALA A 120 3.86 11.26 5.53
N SER A 121 5.02 10.61 5.36
CA SER A 121 5.10 9.19 5.03
C SER A 121 4.58 8.31 6.16
N THR A 122 4.91 8.65 7.41
CA THR A 122 4.41 7.92 8.59
C THR A 122 2.89 8.04 8.73
N GLN A 123 2.34 9.23 8.47
CA GLN A 123 0.89 9.45 8.48
C GLN A 123 0.18 8.69 7.35
N GLU A 124 0.75 8.64 6.15
CA GLU A 124 0.20 7.85 5.02
C GLU A 124 0.15 6.36 5.37
N ILE A 125 1.22 5.81 5.95
CA ILE A 125 1.28 4.41 6.39
C ILE A 125 0.22 4.15 7.48
N ALA A 126 0.07 5.06 8.45
CA ALA A 126 -0.94 4.93 9.49
C ALA A 126 -2.37 4.90 8.91
N ARG A 127 -2.70 5.76 7.94
CA ARG A 127 -4.00 5.77 7.26
C ARG A 127 -4.24 4.49 6.45
N LEU A 128 -3.21 3.98 5.77
CA LEU A 128 -3.33 2.70 5.06
C LEU A 128 -3.65 1.57 6.04
N ILE A 129 -2.91 1.46 7.15
CA ILE A 129 -3.13 0.43 8.18
C ILE A 129 -4.55 0.51 8.73
N ASP A 130 -5.03 1.73 9.02
CA ASP A 130 -6.39 1.96 9.49
C ASP A 130 -7.44 1.50 8.46
N SER A 131 -7.23 1.81 7.17
CA SER A 131 -8.13 1.39 6.09
C SER A 131 -8.22 -0.13 5.91
N LEU A 132 -7.16 -0.86 6.24
CA LEU A 132 -7.15 -2.32 6.19
C LEU A 132 -7.99 -2.93 7.34
N GLY A 133 -8.33 -2.14 8.36
CA GLY A 133 -9.06 -2.61 9.54
C GLY A 133 -8.31 -3.72 10.28
N VAL A 134 -6.98 -3.75 10.12
CA VAL A 134 -6.11 -4.66 10.86
C VAL A 134 -6.04 -4.07 12.27
N ARG A 135 -6.59 -4.78 13.25
CA ARG A 135 -6.18 -4.57 14.63
C ARG A 135 -4.71 -4.96 14.67
N MET A 136 -3.83 -3.98 14.51
CA MET A 136 -2.46 -4.14 14.94
C MET A 136 -2.57 -4.62 16.38
N PRO A 137 -1.97 -5.76 16.75
CA PRO A 137 -1.89 -6.10 18.15
C PRO A 137 -1.21 -4.91 18.82
N THR A 138 -2.00 -4.10 19.52
CA THR A 138 -1.48 -3.28 20.59
C THR A 138 -0.78 -4.30 21.46
N TYR A 139 0.54 -4.18 21.58
CA TYR A 139 1.26 -4.86 22.63
C TYR A 139 0.64 -4.36 23.94
N ALA A 140 -0.44 -5.02 24.36
CA ALA A 140 -1.18 -4.74 25.58
C ALA A 140 -0.36 -5.40 26.69
N GLY A 141 0.63 -4.65 27.14
CA GLY A 141 1.56 -5.08 28.17
C GLY A 141 2.64 -4.02 28.29
N GLY A 142 2.48 -3.14 29.27
CA GLY A 142 3.57 -2.35 29.81
C GLY A 142 4.62 -3.28 30.39
N GLN A 143 5.50 -3.76 29.53
CA GLN A 143 6.89 -3.90 29.87
C GLN A 143 7.60 -2.90 28.97
N ASP A 144 8.41 -2.05 29.58
CA ASP A 144 9.57 -1.46 28.94
C ASP A 144 10.40 -2.63 28.40
N CYS A 145 10.01 -3.18 27.26
CA CYS A 145 10.97 -3.78 26.38
C CYS A 145 11.78 -2.55 25.96
N PRO A 146 13.05 -2.41 26.39
CA PRO A 146 13.91 -1.51 25.65
C PRO A 146 13.81 -2.11 24.25
N ARG A 147 13.08 -1.44 23.33
CA ARG A 147 13.31 -1.66 21.92
C ARG A 147 14.78 -1.35 21.80
N SER A 148 15.61 -2.39 21.92
CA SER A 148 17.04 -2.27 21.88
C SER A 148 17.21 -1.56 20.57
N ALA A 149 17.69 -0.31 20.63
CA ALA A 149 18.18 0.36 19.44
C ALA A 149 18.97 -0.72 18.72
N ALA A 150 18.55 -1.06 17.50
CA ALA A 150 19.12 -2.20 16.80
C ALA A 150 20.63 -2.07 16.95
N ARG A 151 21.32 -3.12 17.44
CA ARG A 151 22.78 -3.11 17.64
C ARG A 151 23.45 -3.13 16.27
N VAL A 152 23.23 -2.06 15.50
CA VAL A 152 23.86 -1.81 14.23
C VAL A 152 25.26 -1.33 14.57
N LEU A 153 26.26 -2.09 14.15
CA LEU A 153 27.66 -1.71 14.25
C LEU A 153 27.84 -0.28 13.73
N ARG A 154 28.58 0.57 14.46
CA ARG A 154 28.81 1.98 14.08
C ARG A 154 29.33 2.11 12.64
N ARG A 155 30.12 1.14 12.16
CA ARG A 155 30.65 1.08 10.81
C ARG A 155 29.55 0.92 9.76
N THR A 156 28.72 -0.09 9.91
CA THR A 156 27.54 -0.35 9.06
C THR A 156 26.60 0.86 9.00
N ARG A 157 26.42 1.56 10.12
CA ARG A 157 25.63 2.79 10.19
C ARG A 157 26.27 3.98 9.46
N ALA A 158 27.59 4.15 9.55
CA ALA A 158 28.31 5.20 8.82
C ALA A 158 28.26 4.96 7.30
N ASP A 159 28.40 3.70 6.88
CA ASP A 159 28.33 3.30 5.48
C ASP A 159 26.92 3.53 4.90
N PHE A 160 25.86 3.17 5.64
CA PHE A 160 24.48 3.46 5.23
C PHE A 160 24.18 4.95 5.15
N ARG A 161 24.68 5.75 6.09
CA ARG A 161 24.52 7.20 6.08
C ARG A 161 25.22 7.83 4.87
N ALA A 162 26.43 7.39 4.56
CA ALA A 162 27.16 7.88 3.39
C ALA A 162 26.42 7.52 2.08
N ALA A 163 25.90 6.29 1.98
CA ALA A 163 25.14 5.84 0.83
C ALA A 163 23.81 6.61 0.64
N LEU A 164 23.05 6.83 1.72
CA LEU A 164 21.78 7.58 1.65
C LEU A 164 22.00 9.07 1.35
N ASN A 165 23.03 9.70 1.90
CA ASN A 165 23.34 11.10 1.62
C ASN A 165 23.93 11.33 0.22
N ALA A 166 24.51 10.31 -0.42
CA ALA A 166 25.01 10.40 -1.80
C ALA A 166 23.91 10.13 -2.86
N ALA A 167 22.76 9.61 -2.43
CA ALA A 167 21.63 9.27 -3.30
C ALA A 167 20.54 10.36 -3.37
N ILE A 168 20.59 11.36 -2.49
CA ILE A 168 19.69 12.54 -2.43
C ILE A 168 20.36 13.73 -3.13
#